data_AF-A0A2T0MB66-F1
#
_entry.id   AF-A0A2T0MB66-F1
#
_cell.length_a   1.000
_cell.length_b   1.000
_cell.length_c   1.000
_cell.angle_alpha   90.00
_cell.angle_beta   90.00
_cell.angle_gamma   90.00
#
_symmetry.space_group_name_H-M   'P 1'
#
loop_
_entity.id
_entity.type
_entity.pdbx_description
1 polymer ?
#
loop_
_entity_poly.entity_id
_entity_poly.type
_entity_poly.pdbx_seq_one_letter_code
_entity_poly.pdbx_strand_id
1 'polypeptide(L)'
;MLKSQKLIIGLIITCFSFSGYGLYGQEKIKVIVDADTGNEVDDLFALARIIMEPSIEITALNAAHWQTSLWAIPNTMENSHRLNQQLLGEMDAKVKTVRGANARMYDWGDRAQHSAAAYEIISQAEKAEQLNILALGALTNVASAVYIRPEIAKKITVYWLGTTMDFDTGVLKRNDFNPLMDPFALDMLLDSDIELVIMPINIAVNMEIMYDDLEKAIGSLDLGSFLLERWDNHLDGSRKSRILWDLALVSAFIEPELARTIKVKTSRDSGNREINFYDSIDAKAIYQDFFKTLLAFSKE
;
A
#
# COMPACT_ATOMS: atom_id res chain seq x y z
N MET A 1 68.48 48.86 -29.96
CA MET A 1 68.28 48.10 -28.71
C MET A 1 67.02 48.64 -28.04
N LEU A 2 66.20 47.76 -27.46
CA LEU A 2 64.87 47.96 -26.84
C LEU A 2 63.66 47.64 -27.75
N LYS A 3 62.86 46.72 -27.21
CA LYS A 3 61.89 45.82 -27.82
C LYS A 3 60.48 46.41 -27.79
N SER A 4 59.68 46.08 -28.79
CA SER A 4 58.24 46.33 -28.84
C SER A 4 57.49 45.59 -27.72
N GLN A 5 56.68 46.29 -26.95
CA GLN A 5 55.63 45.69 -26.11
C GLN A 5 54.37 45.52 -26.98
N LYS A 6 53.92 44.27 -27.15
CA LYS A 6 52.56 43.95 -27.61
C LYS A 6 51.74 43.54 -26.40
N LEU A 7 50.66 44.28 -26.15
CA LEU A 7 49.63 43.98 -25.16
C LEU A 7 48.71 42.90 -25.74
N ILE A 8 48.67 41.71 -25.12
CA ILE A 8 47.72 40.65 -25.47
C ILE A 8 46.63 40.65 -24.41
N ILE A 9 45.41 41.00 -24.82
CA ILE A 9 44.19 40.88 -24.03
C ILE A 9 43.75 39.42 -24.10
N GLY A 10 43.78 38.71 -22.97
CA GLY A 10 43.30 37.34 -22.86
C GLY A 10 41.78 37.29 -22.84
N LEU A 11 41.18 36.63 -23.84
CA LEU A 11 39.75 36.30 -23.89
C LEU A 11 39.55 34.99 -23.14
N ILE A 12 38.95 35.03 -21.95
CA ILE A 12 38.55 33.82 -21.20
C ILE A 12 37.25 33.32 -21.83
N ILE A 13 37.33 32.22 -22.58
CA ILE A 13 36.16 31.47 -23.05
C ILE A 13 35.82 30.44 -21.97
N THR A 14 34.77 30.72 -21.20
CA THR A 14 34.20 29.76 -20.25
C THR A 14 33.32 28.78 -21.03
N CYS A 15 33.83 27.58 -21.31
CA CYS A 15 33.03 26.49 -21.87
C CYS A 15 32.03 26.00 -20.81
N PHE A 16 30.77 26.41 -20.93
CA PHE A 16 29.65 25.73 -20.26
C PHE A 16 29.47 24.35 -20.91
N SER A 17 29.90 23.31 -20.22
CA SER A 17 29.58 21.93 -20.58
C SER A 17 28.14 21.68 -20.13
N PHE A 18 27.20 21.75 -21.06
CA PHE A 18 25.85 21.20 -20.86
C PHE A 18 25.98 19.67 -20.85
N SER A 19 26.12 19.09 -19.66
CA SER A 19 25.88 17.67 -19.46
C SER A 19 24.39 17.44 -19.70
N GLY A 20 24.06 16.87 -20.84
CA GLY A 20 22.71 16.38 -21.10
C GLY A 20 22.36 15.34 -20.03
N TYR A 21 21.38 15.66 -19.18
CA TYR A 21 20.68 14.65 -18.42
C TYR A 21 19.93 13.79 -19.44
N GLY A 22 20.49 12.63 -19.74
CA GLY A 22 19.74 11.58 -20.41
C GLY A 22 18.51 11.28 -19.55
N LEU A 23 17.33 11.37 -20.17
CA LEU A 23 16.09 10.78 -19.67
C LEU A 23 16.28 9.27 -19.63
N TYR A 24 17.02 8.76 -18.65
CA TYR A 24 16.81 7.40 -18.18
C TYR A 24 15.46 7.42 -17.49
N GLY A 25 14.43 6.91 -18.18
CA GLY A 25 13.14 6.67 -17.52
C GLY A 25 13.41 5.80 -16.31
N GLN A 26 13.16 6.34 -15.12
CA GLN A 26 13.28 5.60 -13.88
C GLN A 26 12.35 4.38 -13.98
N GLU A 27 12.90 3.19 -13.82
CA GLU A 27 12.11 1.96 -13.87
C GLU A 27 11.08 2.02 -12.74
N LYS A 28 9.80 1.87 -13.09
CA LYS A 28 8.70 1.94 -12.13
C LYS A 28 8.76 0.76 -11.18
N ILE A 29 8.46 1.00 -9.90
CA ILE A 29 8.29 -0.06 -8.93
C ILE A 29 6.96 -0.75 -9.24
N LYS A 30 7.03 -2.03 -9.61
CA LYS A 30 5.86 -2.86 -9.86
C LYS A 30 5.30 -3.40 -8.55
N VAL A 31 3.98 -3.28 -8.39
CA VAL A 31 3.28 -3.72 -7.19
C VAL A 31 1.91 -4.30 -7.54
N ILE A 32 1.48 -5.31 -6.78
CA ILE A 32 0.08 -5.70 -6.68
C ILE A 32 -0.50 -5.02 -5.45
N VAL A 33 -1.68 -4.42 -5.57
CA VAL A 33 -2.43 -3.91 -4.40
C VAL A 33 -3.59 -4.87 -4.12
N ASP A 34 -3.69 -5.35 -2.89
CA ASP A 34 -4.72 -6.27 -2.41
C ASP A 34 -5.54 -5.54 -1.34
N ALA A 35 -6.74 -5.08 -1.71
CA ALA A 35 -7.51 -4.13 -0.92
C ALA A 35 -8.93 -4.62 -0.62
N ASP A 36 -9.37 -4.41 0.62
CA ASP A 36 -10.71 -4.70 1.09
C ASP A 36 -11.60 -3.46 1.04
N THR A 37 -11.46 -2.65 -0.02
CA THR A 37 -12.05 -1.33 -0.30
C THR A 37 -13.52 -1.09 0.05
N GLY A 38 -14.33 -2.12 0.22
CA GLY A 38 -15.70 -1.95 0.68
C GLY A 38 -15.92 -2.09 2.17
N ASN A 39 -14.90 -2.50 2.92
CA ASN A 39 -14.91 -2.65 4.36
C ASN A 39 -14.88 -1.27 5.03
N GLU A 40 -13.79 -0.51 4.89
CA GLU A 40 -13.63 0.80 5.54
C GLU A 40 -13.67 1.95 4.53
N VAL A 41 -13.28 3.14 4.98
CA VAL A 41 -13.30 4.39 4.20
C VAL A 41 -11.91 4.70 3.64
N ASP A 42 -10.86 4.31 4.35
CA ASP A 42 -9.47 4.72 4.13
C ASP A 42 -8.77 4.01 2.97
N ASP A 43 -9.18 2.79 2.59
CA ASP A 43 -8.69 2.13 1.37
C ASP A 43 -8.78 3.05 0.14
N LEU A 44 -9.89 3.79 -0.01
CA LEU A 44 -10.08 4.68 -1.16
C LEU A 44 -9.07 5.83 -1.18
N PHE A 45 -8.72 6.37 -0.01
CA PHE A 45 -7.72 7.44 0.12
C PHE A 45 -6.32 6.90 -0.19
N ALA A 46 -6.00 5.72 0.33
CA ALA A 46 -4.74 5.04 0.06
C ALA A 46 -4.60 4.68 -1.43
N LEU A 47 -5.64 4.09 -2.03
CA LEU A 47 -5.68 3.75 -3.45
C LEU A 47 -5.57 4.99 -4.34
N ALA A 48 -6.29 6.07 -4.01
CA ALA A 48 -6.16 7.33 -4.74
C ALA A 48 -4.71 7.83 -4.72
N ARG A 49 -4.03 7.79 -3.57
CA ARG A 49 -2.62 8.23 -3.45
C ARG A 49 -1.67 7.43 -4.35
N ILE A 50 -1.76 6.10 -4.34
CA ILE A 50 -0.85 5.25 -5.12
C ILE A 50 -1.16 5.23 -6.61
N ILE A 51 -2.43 5.38 -7.01
CA ILE A 51 -2.80 5.49 -8.43
C ILE A 51 -2.20 6.75 -9.06
N MET A 52 -2.13 7.85 -8.31
CA MET A 52 -1.53 9.11 -8.76
C MET A 52 0.01 9.10 -8.79
N GLU A 53 0.66 8.06 -8.28
CA GLU A 53 2.11 8.02 -8.14
C GLU A 53 2.81 7.59 -9.44
N PRO A 54 3.55 8.48 -10.14
CA PRO A 54 4.15 8.15 -11.42
C PRO A 54 5.28 7.11 -11.33
N SER A 55 5.95 7.01 -10.17
CA SER A 55 7.05 6.07 -9.94
C SER A 55 6.57 4.63 -9.68
N ILE A 56 5.27 4.43 -9.48
CA ILE A 56 4.66 3.12 -9.23
C ILE A 56 3.91 2.62 -10.48
N GLU A 57 3.98 1.30 -10.72
CA GLU A 57 3.14 0.59 -11.67
C GLU A 57 2.28 -0.43 -10.92
N ILE A 58 0.97 -0.14 -10.78
CA ILE A 58 0.01 -1.09 -10.22
C ILE A 58 -0.32 -2.12 -11.29
N THR A 59 0.29 -3.30 -11.17
CA THR A 59 0.15 -4.39 -12.14
C THR A 59 -1.18 -5.12 -12.02
N ALA A 60 -1.73 -5.18 -10.81
CA ALA A 60 -3.07 -5.67 -10.52
C ALA A 60 -3.61 -5.02 -9.23
N LEU A 61 -4.91 -4.73 -9.24
CA LEU A 61 -5.69 -4.34 -8.07
C LEU A 61 -6.64 -5.49 -7.71
N ASN A 62 -6.22 -6.29 -6.75
CA ASN A 62 -6.95 -7.43 -6.24
C ASN A 62 -7.99 -6.97 -5.20
N ALA A 63 -9.15 -7.61 -5.20
CA ALA A 63 -10.16 -7.41 -4.16
C ALA A 63 -9.99 -8.44 -3.03
N ALA A 64 -9.78 -7.95 -1.81
CA ALA A 64 -9.80 -8.74 -0.59
C ALA A 64 -11.20 -8.78 0.02
N HIS A 65 -11.43 -9.76 0.89
CA HIS A 65 -12.69 -9.96 1.59
C HIS A 65 -12.63 -9.44 3.03
N TRP A 66 -13.81 -9.28 3.63
CA TRP A 66 -13.99 -9.07 5.08
C TRP A 66 -15.19 -9.84 5.62
N GLN A 67 -15.53 -11.01 5.05
CA GLN A 67 -16.82 -11.67 5.37
C GLN A 67 -16.95 -12.15 6.82
N THR A 68 -15.84 -12.28 7.56
CA THR A 68 -15.87 -12.71 8.97
C THR A 68 -16.29 -11.56 9.90
N SER A 69 -16.33 -10.31 9.40
CA SER A 69 -16.76 -9.15 10.17
C SER A 69 -18.22 -9.24 10.62
N LEU A 70 -18.53 -8.68 11.79
CA LEU A 70 -19.88 -8.62 12.35
C LEU A 70 -20.83 -7.75 11.51
N TRP A 71 -20.29 -6.82 10.72
CA TRP A 71 -21.01 -5.95 9.79
C TRP A 71 -20.83 -6.36 8.32
N ALA A 72 -20.33 -7.57 8.08
CA ALA A 72 -20.17 -8.07 6.73
C ALA A 72 -21.52 -8.11 5.98
N ILE A 73 -21.48 -7.65 4.73
CA ILE A 73 -22.57 -7.82 3.78
C ILE A 73 -22.35 -9.10 2.95
N PRO A 74 -23.39 -9.65 2.29
CA PRO A 74 -23.17 -10.74 1.35
C PRO A 74 -22.18 -10.35 0.26
N ASN A 75 -21.27 -11.27 -0.10
CA ASN A 75 -20.27 -11.09 -1.15
C ASN A 75 -19.36 -9.86 -0.92
N THR A 76 -18.77 -9.73 0.27
CA THR A 76 -17.84 -8.64 0.64
C THR A 76 -16.75 -8.41 -0.41
N MET A 77 -16.10 -9.48 -0.89
CA MET A 77 -15.09 -9.38 -1.96
C MET A 77 -15.64 -8.76 -3.26
N GLU A 78 -16.88 -9.10 -3.67
CA GLU A 78 -17.48 -8.47 -4.86
C GLU A 78 -17.78 -6.98 -4.62
N ASN A 79 -18.04 -6.59 -3.37
CA ASN A 79 -18.22 -5.19 -3.00
C ASN A 79 -16.91 -4.40 -3.13
N SER A 80 -15.78 -4.92 -2.64
CA SER A 80 -14.46 -4.29 -2.82
C SER A 80 -14.06 -4.28 -4.29
N HIS A 81 -14.28 -5.38 -5.02
CA HIS A 81 -14.01 -5.41 -6.46
C HIS A 81 -14.80 -4.34 -7.22
N ARG A 82 -16.09 -4.14 -6.90
CA ARG A 82 -16.92 -3.08 -7.49
C ARG A 82 -16.40 -1.69 -7.13
N LEU A 83 -16.03 -1.45 -5.87
CA LEU A 83 -15.54 -0.15 -5.42
C LEU A 83 -14.16 0.18 -5.99
N ASN A 84 -13.30 -0.82 -6.18
CA ASN A 84 -12.05 -0.67 -6.94
C ASN A 84 -12.32 -0.16 -8.35
N GLN A 85 -13.28 -0.77 -9.06
CA GLN A 85 -13.66 -0.32 -10.41
C GLN A 85 -14.27 1.08 -10.41
N GLN A 86 -15.08 1.41 -9.40
CA GLN A 86 -15.68 2.73 -9.26
C GLN A 86 -14.61 3.81 -9.09
N LEU A 87 -13.65 3.60 -8.18
CA LEU A 87 -12.53 4.54 -7.98
C LEU A 87 -11.69 4.71 -9.25
N LEU A 88 -11.34 3.61 -9.92
CA LEU A 88 -10.59 3.66 -11.18
C LEU A 88 -11.34 4.46 -12.25
N GLY A 89 -12.67 4.31 -12.34
CA GLY A 89 -13.51 5.09 -13.24
C GLY A 89 -13.53 6.57 -12.89
N GLU A 90 -13.60 6.93 -11.60
CA GLU A 90 -13.53 8.32 -11.16
C GLU A 90 -12.19 8.98 -11.47
N MET A 91 -11.11 8.20 -11.51
CA MET A 91 -9.75 8.68 -11.78
C MET A 91 -9.31 8.53 -13.26
N ASP A 92 -10.17 7.99 -14.14
CA ASP A 92 -9.81 7.53 -15.51
C ASP A 92 -8.55 6.63 -15.56
N ALA A 93 -8.33 5.85 -14.49
CA ALA A 93 -7.15 5.01 -14.34
C ALA A 93 -7.38 3.60 -14.91
N LYS A 94 -6.42 3.12 -15.70
CA LYS A 94 -6.49 1.79 -16.34
C LYS A 94 -5.61 0.78 -15.60
N VAL A 95 -6.15 0.24 -14.51
CA VAL A 95 -5.52 -0.84 -13.73
C VAL A 95 -6.32 -2.12 -13.87
N LYS A 96 -5.64 -3.26 -14.03
CA LYS A 96 -6.29 -4.58 -14.05
C LYS A 96 -6.92 -4.85 -12.69
N THR A 97 -8.24 -5.02 -12.64
CA THR A 97 -8.95 -5.44 -11.42
C THR A 97 -9.14 -6.96 -11.39
N VAL A 98 -8.93 -7.57 -10.23
CA VAL A 98 -8.97 -9.04 -10.08
C VAL A 98 -9.78 -9.43 -8.85
N ARG A 99 -10.67 -10.41 -9.01
CA ARG A 99 -11.48 -10.97 -7.92
C ARG A 99 -10.64 -11.89 -7.03
N GLY A 100 -10.66 -11.65 -5.73
CA GLY A 100 -9.98 -12.48 -4.75
C GLY A 100 -10.85 -13.58 -4.15
N ALA A 101 -10.35 -14.12 -3.04
CA ALA A 101 -11.04 -15.11 -2.25
C ALA A 101 -12.38 -14.55 -1.72
N ASN A 102 -13.42 -15.38 -1.70
CA ASN A 102 -14.73 -15.00 -1.17
C ASN A 102 -14.87 -15.21 0.35
N ALA A 103 -13.88 -15.88 0.95
CA ALA A 103 -13.88 -16.33 2.32
C ALA A 103 -12.44 -16.42 2.85
N ARG A 104 -12.27 -16.52 4.17
CA ARG A 104 -11.00 -16.92 4.82
C ARG A 104 -10.56 -18.33 4.39
N MET A 105 -9.28 -18.65 4.52
CA MET A 105 -8.73 -19.99 4.26
C MET A 105 -9.48 -21.08 5.03
N TYR A 106 -9.52 -22.30 4.47
CA TYR A 106 -10.19 -23.44 5.10
C TYR A 106 -9.36 -24.02 6.25
N ASP A 107 -10.04 -24.58 7.25
CA ASP A 107 -9.38 -25.11 8.45
C ASP A 107 -8.65 -26.45 8.18
N TRP A 108 -9.06 -27.21 7.16
CA TRP A 108 -8.54 -28.56 6.87
C TRP A 108 -8.55 -28.90 5.36
N GLY A 109 -7.76 -29.90 4.97
CA GLY A 109 -7.65 -30.35 3.58
C GLY A 109 -6.82 -29.39 2.73
N ASP A 110 -7.30 -29.10 1.53
CA ASP A 110 -6.78 -28.00 0.72
C ASP A 110 -7.23 -26.67 1.35
N ARG A 111 -6.31 -26.04 2.08
CA ARG A 111 -6.63 -24.85 2.88
C ARG A 111 -6.75 -23.59 2.04
N ALA A 112 -6.24 -23.59 0.82
CA ALA A 112 -6.23 -22.40 -0.02
C ALA A 112 -7.65 -22.00 -0.48
N GLN A 113 -7.83 -20.69 -0.64
CA GLN A 113 -8.94 -20.13 -1.39
C GLN A 113 -8.48 -19.91 -2.82
N HIS A 114 -8.83 -20.84 -3.71
CA HIS A 114 -8.51 -20.72 -5.13
C HIS A 114 -9.32 -19.58 -5.75
N SER A 115 -8.65 -18.47 -6.08
CA SER A 115 -9.25 -17.26 -6.64
C SER A 115 -8.41 -16.71 -7.78
N ALA A 116 -9.00 -15.83 -8.59
CA ALA A 116 -8.27 -15.17 -9.66
C ALA A 116 -7.09 -14.34 -9.11
N ALA A 117 -7.26 -13.68 -7.95
CA ALA A 117 -6.19 -12.94 -7.29
C ALA A 117 -5.03 -13.84 -6.82
N ALA A 118 -5.33 -15.00 -6.22
CA ALA A 118 -4.29 -15.95 -5.80
C ALA A 118 -3.48 -16.45 -7.01
N TYR A 119 -4.15 -16.78 -8.12
CA TYR A 119 -3.46 -17.19 -9.34
C TYR A 119 -2.76 -16.03 -10.07
N GLU A 120 -3.24 -14.79 -9.91
CA GLU A 120 -2.54 -13.60 -10.41
C GLU A 120 -1.20 -13.42 -9.69
N ILE A 121 -1.19 -13.52 -8.36
CA ILE A 121 0.02 -13.44 -7.53
C ILE A 121 1.00 -14.53 -7.96
N ILE A 122 0.54 -15.79 -8.12
CA ILE A 122 1.38 -16.89 -8.61
C ILE A 122 2.00 -16.56 -9.97
N SER A 123 1.18 -16.18 -10.95
CA SER A 123 1.62 -15.89 -12.32
C SER A 123 2.64 -14.76 -12.39
N GLN A 124 2.50 -13.73 -11.54
CA GLN A 124 3.46 -12.62 -11.49
C GLN A 124 4.75 -13.02 -10.76
N ALA A 125 4.64 -13.72 -9.62
CA ALA A 125 5.81 -14.15 -8.84
C ALA A 125 6.68 -15.17 -9.60
N GLU A 126 6.10 -16.03 -10.42
CA GLU A 126 6.85 -16.96 -11.27
C GLU A 126 7.73 -16.23 -12.29
N LYS A 127 7.28 -15.08 -12.80
CA LYS A 127 7.96 -14.29 -13.85
C LYS A 127 8.89 -13.22 -13.32
N ALA A 128 8.67 -12.76 -12.10
CA ALA A 128 9.48 -11.72 -11.46
C ALA A 128 10.71 -12.30 -10.75
N GLU A 129 11.74 -11.47 -10.63
CA GLU A 129 12.83 -11.70 -9.67
C GLU A 129 12.35 -11.42 -8.24
N GLN A 130 11.62 -10.31 -8.07
CA GLN A 130 10.94 -9.92 -6.83
C GLN A 130 9.56 -9.32 -7.16
N LEU A 131 8.53 -9.71 -6.42
CA LEU A 131 7.17 -9.20 -6.50
C LEU A 131 6.83 -8.45 -5.21
N ASN A 132 6.44 -7.18 -5.33
CA ASN A 132 5.90 -6.42 -4.21
C ASN A 132 4.38 -6.56 -4.16
N ILE A 133 3.84 -6.74 -2.96
CA ILE A 133 2.41 -6.76 -2.70
C ILE A 133 2.10 -5.79 -1.56
N LEU A 134 1.23 -4.82 -1.79
CA LEU A 134 0.62 -4.00 -0.75
C LEU A 134 -0.72 -4.63 -0.35
N ALA A 135 -0.79 -5.19 0.84
CA ALA A 135 -2.02 -5.76 1.39
C ALA A 135 -2.63 -4.79 2.41
N LEU A 136 -3.81 -4.28 2.09
CA LEU A 136 -4.56 -3.33 2.91
C LEU A 136 -5.59 -4.04 3.81
N GLY A 137 -5.96 -5.28 3.45
CA GLY A 137 -6.92 -6.10 4.18
C GLY A 137 -6.38 -7.43 4.69
N ALA A 138 -7.24 -8.45 4.66
CA ALA A 138 -6.91 -9.81 5.01
C ALA A 138 -5.85 -10.41 4.07
N LEU A 139 -4.91 -11.19 4.61
CA LEU A 139 -3.81 -11.80 3.86
C LEU A 139 -4.21 -13.02 3.01
N THR A 140 -5.51 -13.34 2.90
CA THR A 140 -6.01 -14.59 2.31
C THR A 140 -5.55 -14.84 0.89
N ASN A 141 -5.55 -13.82 0.03
CA ASN A 141 -5.12 -13.98 -1.37
C ASN A 141 -3.64 -14.36 -1.45
N VAL A 142 -2.79 -13.66 -0.70
CA VAL A 142 -1.34 -13.90 -0.64
C VAL A 142 -1.05 -15.26 -0.03
N ALA A 143 -1.68 -15.56 1.11
CA ALA A 143 -1.53 -16.83 1.79
C ALA A 143 -1.99 -18.00 0.91
N SER A 144 -3.13 -17.88 0.23
CA SER A 144 -3.60 -18.91 -0.71
C SER A 144 -2.61 -19.10 -1.87
N ALA A 145 -2.04 -18.03 -2.42
CA ALA A 145 -1.03 -18.12 -3.47
C ALA A 145 0.22 -18.89 -3.00
N VAL A 146 0.75 -18.56 -1.82
CA VAL A 146 1.90 -19.24 -1.21
C VAL A 146 1.57 -20.68 -0.85
N TYR A 147 0.36 -20.98 -0.39
CA TYR A 147 -0.06 -22.35 -0.10
C TYR A 147 -0.10 -23.21 -1.38
N ILE A 148 -0.62 -22.66 -2.48
CA ILE A 148 -0.74 -23.36 -3.78
C ILE A 148 0.63 -23.56 -4.44
N ARG A 149 1.55 -22.60 -4.29
CA ARG A 149 2.92 -22.63 -4.86
C ARG A 149 3.96 -22.16 -3.83
N PRO A 150 4.36 -23.00 -2.87
CA PRO A 150 5.26 -22.59 -1.77
C PRO A 150 6.60 -21.99 -2.23
N GLU A 151 7.11 -22.39 -3.39
CA GLU A 151 8.37 -21.94 -3.97
C GLU A 151 8.40 -20.44 -4.31
N ILE A 152 7.23 -19.80 -4.51
CA ILE A 152 7.16 -18.37 -4.84
C ILE A 152 7.41 -17.48 -3.62
N ALA A 153 7.28 -18.01 -2.39
CA ALA A 153 7.35 -17.22 -1.16
C ALA A 153 8.62 -16.36 -1.10
N LYS A 154 9.77 -16.93 -1.48
CA LYS A 154 11.08 -16.26 -1.47
C LYS A 154 11.21 -15.09 -2.45
N LYS A 155 10.27 -14.97 -3.39
CA LYS A 155 10.23 -13.92 -4.40
C LYS A 155 9.23 -12.82 -4.06
N ILE A 156 8.53 -12.90 -2.92
CA ILE A 156 7.47 -11.96 -2.58
C ILE A 156 7.88 -11.15 -1.35
N THR A 157 7.76 -9.83 -1.47
CA THR A 157 7.76 -8.91 -0.33
C THR A 157 6.34 -8.39 -0.14
N VAL A 158 5.76 -8.63 1.03
CA VAL A 158 4.44 -8.13 1.41
C VAL A 158 4.60 -6.95 2.36
N TYR A 159 4.08 -5.82 1.93
CA TYR A 159 3.85 -4.62 2.72
C TYR A 159 2.42 -4.69 3.23
N TRP A 160 2.22 -4.82 4.54
CA TRP A 160 0.89 -5.14 5.09
C TRP A 160 0.46 -4.22 6.23
N LEU A 161 -0.79 -3.77 6.20
CA LEU A 161 -1.42 -3.07 7.30
C LEU A 161 -2.03 -4.08 8.27
N GLY A 162 -1.52 -4.07 9.49
CA GLY A 162 -1.86 -5.01 10.55
C GLY A 162 -0.59 -5.31 11.31
N THR A 163 -0.58 -6.21 12.27
CA THR A 163 -1.34 -6.09 13.51
C THR A 163 -0.62 -5.12 14.47
N THR A 164 -1.21 -4.80 15.61
CA THR A 164 -0.54 -4.21 16.77
C THR A 164 0.72 -5.00 17.14
N MET A 165 1.84 -4.29 17.28
CA MET A 165 3.14 -4.83 17.68
C MET A 165 3.57 -4.27 19.03
N ASP A 166 3.93 -5.16 19.95
CA ASP A 166 4.70 -4.82 21.14
C ASP A 166 6.20 -4.96 20.83
N PHE A 167 6.87 -3.82 20.66
CA PHE A 167 8.29 -3.76 20.30
C PHE A 167 9.24 -4.21 21.41
N ASP A 168 8.81 -4.19 22.67
CA ASP A 168 9.65 -4.62 23.80
C ASP A 168 9.67 -6.15 23.91
N THR A 169 8.53 -6.79 23.64
CA THR A 169 8.39 -8.25 23.76
C THR A 169 8.49 -9.00 22.43
N GLY A 170 8.39 -8.30 21.30
CA GLY A 170 8.33 -8.89 19.96
C GLY A 170 7.04 -9.66 19.68
N VAL A 171 6.00 -9.42 20.49
CA VAL A 171 4.69 -10.07 20.37
C VAL A 171 3.79 -9.25 19.47
N LEU A 172 3.30 -9.87 18.41
CA LEU A 172 2.30 -9.30 17.51
C LEU A 172 0.91 -9.88 17.83
N LYS A 173 -0.11 -9.04 17.82
CA LYS A 173 -1.48 -9.46 18.16
C LYS A 173 -2.16 -10.19 17.01
N ARG A 174 -3.28 -10.84 17.30
CA ARG A 174 -4.11 -11.54 16.30
C ARG A 174 -5.57 -11.10 16.35
N ASN A 175 -5.89 -10.16 17.23
CA ASN A 175 -7.23 -9.70 17.53
C ASN A 175 -7.52 -8.30 16.98
N ASP A 176 -6.66 -7.79 16.10
CA ASP A 176 -7.00 -6.64 15.26
C ASP A 176 -7.81 -7.08 14.04
N PHE A 177 -8.42 -6.13 13.34
CA PHE A 177 -9.37 -6.41 12.28
C PHE A 177 -8.82 -7.30 11.14
N ASN A 178 -7.76 -6.86 10.44
CA ASN A 178 -7.17 -7.61 9.31
C ASN A 178 -6.69 -9.02 9.69
N PRO A 179 -5.95 -9.23 10.80
CA PRO A 179 -5.66 -10.57 11.32
C PRO A 179 -6.91 -11.42 11.57
N LEU A 180 -7.97 -10.85 12.14
CA LEU A 180 -9.20 -11.59 12.47
C LEU A 180 -9.99 -12.01 11.23
N MET A 181 -9.85 -11.29 10.12
CA MET A 181 -10.52 -11.67 8.88
C MET A 181 -9.99 -13.01 8.35
N ASP A 182 -8.70 -13.31 8.57
CA ASP A 182 -8.11 -14.62 8.29
C ASP A 182 -6.88 -14.92 9.16
N PRO A 183 -7.07 -15.47 10.37
CA PRO A 183 -5.96 -15.79 11.27
C PRO A 183 -5.02 -16.86 10.71
N PHE A 184 -5.56 -17.81 9.93
CA PHE A 184 -4.76 -18.87 9.32
C PHE A 184 -3.84 -18.33 8.24
N ALA A 185 -4.30 -17.36 7.44
CA ALA A 185 -3.46 -16.69 6.46
C ALA A 185 -2.28 -15.98 7.13
N LEU A 186 -2.52 -15.27 8.24
CA LEU A 186 -1.46 -14.61 9.00
C LEU A 186 -0.45 -15.62 9.55
N ASP A 187 -0.92 -16.62 10.31
CA ASP A 187 -0.02 -17.61 10.93
C ASP A 187 0.81 -18.35 9.88
N MET A 188 0.20 -18.73 8.75
CA MET A 188 0.92 -19.40 7.68
C MET A 188 2.01 -18.52 7.07
N LEU A 189 1.77 -17.22 6.85
CA LEU A 189 2.77 -16.33 6.28
C LEU A 189 3.89 -16.02 7.28
N LEU A 190 3.60 -15.91 8.58
CA LEU A 190 4.60 -15.78 9.64
C LEU A 190 5.55 -16.98 9.70
N ASP A 191 5.07 -18.18 9.37
CA ASP A 191 5.86 -19.42 9.32
C ASP A 191 6.50 -19.70 7.94
N SER A 192 6.23 -18.86 6.93
CA SER A 192 6.73 -19.06 5.56
C SER A 192 8.10 -18.41 5.32
N ASP A 193 8.66 -18.57 4.11
CA ASP A 193 9.89 -17.88 3.66
C ASP A 193 9.61 -16.50 3.03
N ILE A 194 8.38 -16.00 3.10
CA ILE A 194 8.00 -14.70 2.52
C ILE A 194 8.69 -13.55 3.25
N GLU A 195 9.00 -12.45 2.57
CA GLU A 195 9.43 -11.23 3.24
C GLU A 195 8.20 -10.41 3.69
N LEU A 196 8.16 -10.06 4.97
CA LEU A 196 7.09 -9.23 5.55
C LEU A 196 7.66 -7.88 5.99
N VAL A 197 6.98 -6.81 5.59
CA VAL A 197 7.17 -5.44 6.03
C VAL A 197 5.83 -4.95 6.56
N ILE A 198 5.71 -4.80 7.87
CA ILE A 198 4.42 -4.68 8.54
C ILE A 198 4.25 -3.26 9.10
N MET A 199 3.13 -2.60 8.77
CA MET A 199 2.70 -1.33 9.37
C MET A 199 1.74 -1.63 10.53
N PRO A 200 2.22 -1.52 11.79
CA PRO A 200 1.38 -1.84 12.94
C PRO A 200 0.28 -0.82 13.15
N ILE A 201 -0.86 -1.30 13.64
CA ILE A 201 -2.03 -0.44 13.92
C ILE A 201 -1.70 0.61 14.99
N ASN A 202 -0.91 0.24 16.00
CA ASN A 202 -0.45 1.18 17.03
C ASN A 202 0.53 2.25 16.51
N ILE A 203 1.01 2.15 15.27
CA ILE A 203 1.76 3.20 14.58
C ILE A 203 0.85 3.99 13.65
N ALA A 204 0.04 3.30 12.84
CA ALA A 204 -0.90 3.90 11.89
C ALA A 204 -2.02 4.70 12.58
N VAL A 205 -2.30 4.47 13.87
CA VAL A 205 -3.23 5.26 14.70
C VAL A 205 -2.95 6.77 14.66
N ASN A 206 -1.71 7.17 14.37
CA ASN A 206 -1.32 8.58 14.26
C ASN A 206 -1.86 9.27 12.99
N MET A 207 -2.54 8.54 12.10
CA MET A 207 -3.21 9.07 10.92
C MET A 207 -4.64 9.56 11.22
N GLU A 208 -4.99 9.90 12.46
CA GLU A 208 -6.30 10.51 12.73
C GLU A 208 -6.43 11.87 12.03
N ILE A 209 -7.58 12.11 11.40
CA ILE A 209 -7.94 13.38 10.78
C ILE A 209 -9.40 13.74 11.06
N MET A 210 -9.65 15.02 11.30
CA MET A 210 -10.99 15.58 11.43
C MET A 210 -11.65 15.74 10.07
N TYR A 211 -12.95 15.42 9.99
CA TYR A 211 -13.73 15.59 8.77
C TYR A 211 -13.65 17.02 8.24
N ASP A 212 -13.84 18.03 9.09
CA ASP A 212 -13.81 19.45 8.68
C ASP A 212 -12.45 19.87 8.09
N ASP A 213 -11.34 19.32 8.60
CA ASP A 213 -10.00 19.61 8.08
C ASP A 213 -9.79 18.95 6.72
N LEU A 214 -10.26 17.71 6.57
CA LEU A 214 -10.22 16.96 5.31
C LEU A 214 -11.11 17.62 4.24
N GLU A 215 -12.37 17.91 4.56
CA GLU A 215 -13.34 18.59 3.70
C GLU A 215 -12.79 19.93 3.22
N LYS A 216 -12.23 20.73 4.13
CA LYS A 216 -11.61 22.00 3.77
C LYS A 216 -10.43 21.85 2.81
N ALA A 217 -9.66 20.76 2.92
CA ALA A 217 -8.49 20.50 2.10
C ALA A 217 -8.85 20.00 0.69
N ILE A 218 -9.83 19.09 0.57
CA ILE A 218 -10.09 18.36 -0.68
C ILE A 218 -11.51 18.51 -1.23
N GLY A 219 -12.45 19.08 -0.47
CA GLY A 219 -13.88 19.08 -0.82
C GLY A 219 -14.26 19.95 -2.02
N SER A 220 -13.35 20.82 -2.49
CA SER A 220 -13.54 21.56 -3.75
C SER A 220 -13.10 20.79 -5.00
N LEU A 221 -12.46 19.63 -4.83
CA LEU A 221 -12.00 18.77 -5.91
C LEU A 221 -13.07 17.73 -6.26
N ASP A 222 -13.23 17.37 -7.53
CA ASP A 222 -14.18 16.32 -7.95
C ASP A 222 -13.85 14.98 -7.27
N LEU A 223 -12.57 14.56 -7.32
CA LEU A 223 -12.10 13.34 -6.66
C LEU A 223 -12.22 13.46 -5.13
N GLY A 224 -11.94 14.63 -4.57
CA GLY A 224 -12.08 14.85 -3.12
C GLY A 224 -13.53 14.74 -2.66
N SER A 225 -14.47 15.28 -3.43
CA SER A 225 -15.92 15.18 -3.18
C SER A 225 -16.38 13.72 -3.22
N PHE A 226 -15.89 12.94 -4.18
CA PHE A 226 -16.16 11.50 -4.25
C PHE A 226 -15.63 10.74 -3.02
N LEU A 227 -14.42 11.05 -2.56
CA LEU A 227 -13.84 10.43 -1.36
C LEU A 227 -14.63 10.82 -0.08
N LEU A 228 -15.07 12.07 0.03
CA LEU A 228 -15.90 12.54 1.15
C LEU A 228 -17.30 11.91 1.13
N GLU A 229 -17.88 11.66 -0.05
CA GLU A 229 -19.15 10.95 -0.15
C GLU A 229 -19.07 9.54 0.46
N ARG A 230 -17.94 8.83 0.26
CA ARG A 230 -17.72 7.54 0.93
C ARG A 230 -17.69 7.71 2.45
N TRP A 231 -17.01 8.73 2.95
CA TRP A 231 -16.94 9.03 4.38
C TRP A 231 -18.32 9.23 5.00
N ASP A 232 -19.17 10.04 4.35
CA ASP A 232 -20.50 10.40 4.84
C ASP A 232 -21.50 9.25 4.80
N ASN A 233 -21.41 8.43 3.76
CA ASN A 233 -22.32 7.30 3.53
C ASN A 233 -21.87 6.02 4.24
N HIS A 234 -20.68 5.98 4.83
CA HIS A 234 -20.24 4.83 5.61
C HIS A 234 -21.04 4.74 6.92
N LEU A 235 -21.62 3.56 7.16
CA LEU A 235 -22.61 3.33 8.21
C LEU A 235 -21.95 2.96 9.55
N ASP A 236 -21.21 3.91 10.13
CA ASP A 236 -20.62 3.78 11.45
C ASP A 236 -20.75 5.07 12.29
N GLY A 237 -20.18 5.04 13.51
CA GLY A 237 -20.21 6.18 14.43
C GLY A 237 -19.14 7.25 14.16
N SER A 238 -18.18 6.97 13.29
CA SER A 238 -16.93 7.74 13.14
C SER A 238 -17.04 8.85 12.10
N ARG A 239 -18.02 9.73 12.27
CA ARG A 239 -18.30 10.80 11.28
C ARG A 239 -17.43 12.05 11.47
N LYS A 240 -17.04 12.37 12.71
CA LYS A 240 -16.29 13.59 13.04
C LYS A 240 -14.79 13.49 12.76
N SER A 241 -14.23 12.30 13.00
CA SER A 241 -12.85 11.97 12.69
C SER A 241 -12.76 10.49 12.33
N ARG A 242 -11.75 10.15 11.54
CA ARG A 242 -11.33 8.77 11.26
C ARG A 242 -9.83 8.72 11.23
N ILE A 243 -9.30 7.52 11.36
CA ILE A 243 -7.91 7.23 11.12
C ILE A 243 -7.82 6.67 9.70
N LEU A 244 -6.94 7.24 8.87
CA LEU A 244 -6.67 6.73 7.53
C LEU A 244 -5.48 5.76 7.59
N TRP A 245 -5.73 4.53 8.04
CA TRP A 245 -4.70 3.55 8.36
C TRP A 245 -3.91 3.14 7.12
N ASP A 246 -4.61 2.79 6.04
CA ASP A 246 -4.00 2.32 4.79
C ASP A 246 -3.15 3.40 4.12
N LEU A 247 -3.52 4.67 4.31
CA LEU A 247 -2.76 5.80 3.79
C LEU A 247 -1.36 5.87 4.43
N ALA A 248 -1.20 5.43 5.69
CA ALA A 248 0.12 5.33 6.32
C ALA A 248 1.04 4.37 5.56
N LEU A 249 0.55 3.15 5.31
CA LEU A 249 1.32 2.09 4.64
C LEU A 249 1.65 2.49 3.20
N VAL A 250 0.65 2.95 2.44
CA VAL A 250 0.85 3.35 1.06
C VAL A 250 1.84 4.50 0.95
N SER A 251 1.73 5.52 1.80
CA SER A 251 2.64 6.67 1.76
C SER A 251 4.06 6.27 2.17
N ALA A 252 4.21 5.41 3.18
CA ALA A 252 5.52 4.89 3.59
C ALA A 252 6.14 3.92 2.57
N PHE A 253 5.34 3.32 1.68
CA PHE A 253 5.84 2.53 0.56
C PHE A 253 6.33 3.42 -0.59
N ILE A 254 5.61 4.50 -0.89
CA ILE A 254 5.95 5.44 -1.97
C ILE A 254 7.17 6.30 -1.58
N GLU A 255 7.15 6.85 -0.36
CA GLU A 255 8.19 7.72 0.19
C GLU A 255 8.72 7.10 1.50
N PRO A 256 9.71 6.19 1.44
CA PRO A 256 10.24 5.50 2.60
C PRO A 256 10.79 6.41 3.70
N GLU A 257 11.15 7.67 3.38
CA GLU A 257 11.59 8.69 4.32
C GLU A 257 10.49 9.20 5.25
N LEU A 258 9.21 9.00 4.92
CA LEU A 258 8.07 9.38 5.76
C LEU A 258 7.85 8.43 6.93
N ALA A 259 8.61 7.34 7.00
CA ALA A 259 8.51 6.35 8.05
C ALA A 259 9.89 5.79 8.41
N ARG A 260 9.98 5.10 9.54
CA ARG A 260 11.18 4.34 9.92
C ARG A 260 10.82 2.87 10.10
N THR A 261 11.67 2.00 9.58
CA THR A 261 11.57 0.55 9.78
C THR A 261 12.62 0.06 10.75
N ILE A 262 12.27 -0.98 11.50
CA ILE A 262 13.18 -1.74 12.36
C ILE A 262 12.95 -3.23 12.16
N LYS A 263 14.02 -4.02 12.36
CA LYS A 263 13.90 -5.48 12.42
C LYS A 263 13.57 -5.90 13.83
N VAL A 264 12.48 -6.65 13.98
CA VAL A 264 12.07 -7.24 15.24
C VAL A 264 12.09 -8.75 15.07
N LYS A 265 12.71 -9.45 16.01
CA LYS A 265 12.58 -10.90 16.10
C LYS A 265 11.25 -11.21 16.78
N THR A 266 10.34 -11.85 16.06
CA THR A 266 9.01 -12.16 16.56
C THR A 266 9.04 -13.25 17.64
N SER A 267 7.97 -13.31 18.43
CA SER A 267 7.75 -14.35 19.44
C SER A 267 7.69 -15.76 18.83
N ARG A 268 7.80 -16.80 19.68
CA ARG A 268 7.83 -18.21 19.23
C ARG A 268 6.55 -18.65 18.51
N ASP A 269 5.42 -18.14 18.95
CA ASP A 269 4.10 -18.34 18.36
C ASP A 269 3.90 -17.56 17.06
N SER A 270 4.87 -16.73 16.66
CA SER A 270 4.80 -15.86 15.47
C SER A 270 5.98 -16.11 14.53
N GLY A 271 6.39 -17.36 14.38
CA GLY A 271 7.48 -17.80 13.49
C GLY A 271 8.90 -17.67 14.05
N ASN A 272 9.12 -16.98 15.18
CA ASN A 272 10.45 -16.80 15.81
C ASN A 272 11.53 -16.26 14.85
N ARG A 273 11.15 -15.38 13.91
CA ARG A 273 12.00 -14.90 12.82
C ARG A 273 12.09 -13.37 12.81
N GLU A 274 13.10 -12.85 12.13
CA GLU A 274 13.20 -11.41 11.91
C GLU A 274 12.17 -10.97 10.86
N ILE A 275 11.42 -9.93 11.18
CA ILE A 275 10.46 -9.26 10.31
C ILE A 275 10.71 -7.75 10.40
N ASN A 276 10.52 -7.03 9.29
CA ASN A 276 10.60 -5.58 9.29
C ASN A 276 9.25 -5.00 9.74
N PHE A 277 9.29 -4.07 10.69
CA PHE A 277 8.13 -3.32 11.16
C PHE A 277 8.38 -1.83 10.99
N TYR A 278 7.36 -1.09 10.58
CA TYR A 278 7.36 0.35 10.78
C TYR A 278 7.18 0.65 12.26
N ASP A 279 8.04 1.50 12.83
CA ASP A 279 7.96 1.88 14.25
C ASP A 279 7.71 3.39 14.47
N SER A 280 7.66 4.15 13.38
CA SER A 280 7.25 5.55 13.38
C SER A 280 6.85 6.01 11.98
N ILE A 281 5.97 7.01 11.93
CA ILE A 281 5.53 7.71 10.71
C ILE A 281 5.52 9.21 10.96
N ASP A 282 5.79 10.02 9.93
CA ASP A 282 5.54 11.46 9.93
C ASP A 282 4.15 11.74 9.33
N ALA A 283 3.11 11.55 10.15
CA ALA A 283 1.72 11.74 9.73
C ALA A 283 1.45 13.13 9.13
N LYS A 284 2.14 14.17 9.63
CA LYS A 284 1.98 15.53 9.10
C LYS A 284 2.54 15.63 7.69
N ALA A 285 3.74 15.11 7.45
CA ALA A 285 4.35 15.09 6.13
C ALA A 285 3.53 14.24 5.15
N ILE A 286 3.01 13.08 5.60
CA ILE A 286 2.10 12.23 4.80
C ILE A 286 0.86 13.02 4.36
N TYR A 287 0.18 13.73 5.26
CA TYR A 287 -0.99 14.53 4.89
C TYR A 287 -0.65 15.69 3.96
N GLN A 288 0.50 16.34 4.17
CA GLN A 288 0.97 17.41 3.29
C GLN A 288 1.22 16.90 1.86
N ASP A 289 1.89 15.75 1.72
CA ASP A 289 2.11 15.11 0.43
C ASP A 289 0.78 14.68 -0.21
N PHE A 290 -0.09 14.02 0.56
CA PHE A 290 -1.38 13.55 0.08
C PHE A 290 -2.24 14.69 -0.50
N PHE A 291 -2.39 15.79 0.24
CA PHE A 291 -3.16 16.95 -0.23
C PHE A 291 -2.52 17.62 -1.43
N LYS A 292 -1.18 17.76 -1.44
CA LYS A 292 -0.46 18.32 -2.58
C LYS A 292 -0.70 17.48 -3.84
N THR A 293 -0.67 16.16 -3.71
CA THR A 293 -0.88 15.21 -4.82
C THR A 293 -2.33 15.29 -5.33
N LEU A 294 -3.32 15.29 -4.45
CA LEU A 294 -4.72 15.46 -4.83
C LEU A 294 -5.00 16.80 -5.51
N LEU A 295 -4.43 17.91 -5.01
CA LEU A 295 -4.60 19.24 -5.61
C LEU A 295 -3.97 19.35 -7.00
N ALA A 296 -2.94 18.55 -7.28
CA ALA A 296 -2.29 18.49 -8.59
C ALA A 296 -2.99 17.55 -9.57
N PHE A 297 -3.94 16.72 -9.10
CA PHE A 297 -4.65 15.77 -9.94
C PHE A 297 -5.64 16.46 -10.89
N SER A 298 -5.58 16.08 -12.15
CA SER A 298 -6.55 16.44 -13.18
C SER A 298 -6.83 15.21 -14.04
N LYS A 299 -8.10 14.98 -14.39
CA LYS A 299 -8.47 13.97 -15.39
C LYS A 299 -7.82 14.34 -16.73
N GLU A 300 -7.18 13.39 -17.40
CA GLU A 300 -6.65 13.57 -18.76
C GLU A 300 -7.78 13.60 -19.81
#